data_AF-A0A379AFN3-F1
#
_entry.id   AF-A0A379AFN3-F1
#
_cell.length_a   1.000
_cell.length_b   1.000
_cell.length_c   1.000
_cell.angle_alpha   90.00
_cell.angle_beta   90.00
_cell.angle_gamma   90.00
#
_symmetry.space_group_name_H-M   'P 1'
#
loop_
_entity.id
_entity.type
_entity.pdbx_description
1 polymer ?
#
loop_
_entity_poly.entity_id
_entity_poly.type
_entity_poly.pdbx_seq_one_letter_code
_entity_poly.pdbx_strand_id
1 'polypeptide(L)'
;MNEKIVLTRNPHYWDDAHSVLTKVTFVPINEESSATKRYRSNDIDITESFPKNMYALLKKTLPGEVYTPDQLGTYYYAFNTQKGPTADVRVRKALSWSIDRKVIAEKVLGTGEKPAWHFTPDVTAGFKPLPTFMQQHDQNSLNAQAKSLLAAAGYGPGKPLKLKLLYNTSESHQKIAIAVASMWKKEPRCGCHAGEPGVENLYRQP
;
A
#
# COMPACT_ATOMS: atom_id res chain seq x y z
N MET A 1 1.54 12.22 24.39
CA MET A 1 1.98 13.24 23.42
C MET A 1 1.64 12.73 22.02
N ASN A 2 0.35 12.79 21.61
CA ASN A 2 -0.16 12.26 20.32
C ASN A 2 -1.51 12.94 19.94
N GLU A 3 -1.71 14.21 20.30
CA GLU A 3 -3.04 14.84 20.17
C GLU A 3 -3.20 15.69 18.92
N LYS A 4 -2.30 16.65 18.68
CA LYS A 4 -2.35 17.54 17.51
C LYS A 4 -1.05 18.33 17.33
N ILE A 5 -0.86 18.84 16.11
CA ILE A 5 0.11 19.89 15.79
C ILE A 5 -0.69 21.10 15.32
N VAL A 6 -0.49 22.26 15.96
CA VAL A 6 -1.18 23.50 15.59
C VAL A 6 -0.17 24.45 14.98
N LEU A 7 -0.42 24.85 13.73
CA LEU A 7 0.33 25.86 13.02
C LEU A 7 -0.49 27.15 12.94
N THR A 8 0.20 28.29 13.00
CA THR A 8 -0.41 29.63 12.83
C THR A 8 0.32 30.36 11.71
N ARG A 9 -0.37 31.30 11.06
CA ARG A 9 0.19 32.13 9.99
C ARG A 9 1.46 32.86 10.46
N ASN A 10 2.49 32.83 9.63
CA ASN A 10 3.76 33.49 9.89
C ASN A 10 3.80 34.85 9.17
N PRO A 11 3.65 35.99 9.87
CA PRO A 11 3.66 37.31 9.24
C PRO A 11 5.03 37.70 8.64
N HIS A 12 6.10 36.96 8.95
CA HIS A 12 7.44 37.17 8.38
C HIS A 12 7.70 36.32 7.13
N TYR A 13 6.73 35.51 6.68
CA TYR A 13 6.85 34.78 5.42
C TYR A 13 6.86 35.76 4.24
N TRP A 14 7.80 35.59 3.30
CA TRP A 14 8.02 36.54 2.21
C TRP A 14 6.78 36.75 1.32
N ASP A 15 5.89 35.75 1.26
CA ASP A 15 4.63 35.79 0.50
C ASP A 15 3.40 35.75 1.41
N ASP A 16 3.52 36.31 2.63
CA ASP A 16 2.42 36.37 3.60
C ASP A 16 1.16 37.06 3.04
N ALA A 17 1.32 38.02 2.12
CA ALA A 17 0.23 38.73 1.46
C ALA A 17 -0.80 37.80 0.78
N HIS A 18 -0.38 36.60 0.33
CA HIS A 18 -1.26 35.62 -0.31
C HIS A 18 -1.71 34.48 0.64
N SER A 19 -1.28 34.49 1.91
CA SER A 19 -1.66 33.47 2.89
C SER A 19 -3.07 33.71 3.45
N VAL A 20 -4.03 32.85 3.08
CA VAL A 20 -5.46 33.01 3.50
C VAL A 20 -5.75 32.32 4.84
N LEU A 21 -5.27 31.09 5.02
CA LEU A 21 -5.50 30.34 6.26
C LEU A 21 -4.67 30.94 7.41
N THR A 22 -5.33 31.23 8.53
CA THR A 22 -4.68 31.82 9.72
C THR A 22 -4.21 30.78 10.73
N LYS A 23 -4.81 29.59 10.69
CA LYS A 23 -4.53 28.47 11.59
C LYS A 23 -4.83 27.14 10.89
N VAL A 24 -3.96 26.16 11.10
CA VAL A 24 -4.17 24.78 10.66
C VAL A 24 -3.87 23.85 11.83
N THR A 25 -4.75 22.87 12.06
CA THR A 25 -4.55 21.85 13.09
C THR A 25 -4.43 20.49 12.43
N PHE A 26 -3.26 19.86 12.53
CA PHE A 26 -3.04 18.48 12.12
C PHE A 26 -3.37 17.56 13.29
N VAL A 27 -4.15 16.51 13.02
CA VAL A 27 -4.56 15.54 14.04
C VAL A 27 -4.13 14.14 13.58
N PRO A 28 -3.28 13.43 14.35
CA PRO A 28 -2.79 12.12 13.95
C PRO A 28 -3.87 11.05 14.18
N ILE A 29 -4.57 10.66 13.11
CA ILE A 29 -5.61 9.60 13.16
C ILE A 29 -5.21 8.49 12.20
N ASN A 30 -4.83 7.33 12.74
CA ASN A 30 -4.37 6.19 11.95
C ASN A 30 -5.51 5.31 11.42
N GLU A 31 -6.71 5.44 11.99
CA GLU A 31 -7.91 4.70 11.60
C GLU A 31 -8.73 5.54 10.63
N GLU A 32 -8.77 5.13 9.35
CA GLU A 32 -9.53 5.81 8.29
C GLU A 32 -11.02 5.93 8.66
N SER A 33 -11.56 4.93 9.35
CA SER A 33 -12.94 4.91 9.84
C SER A 33 -13.22 6.01 10.87
N SER A 34 -12.30 6.21 11.82
CA SER A 34 -12.35 7.29 12.81
C SER A 34 -12.21 8.67 12.14
N ALA A 35 -11.25 8.83 11.22
CA ALA A 35 -11.06 10.08 10.47
C ALA A 35 -12.31 10.45 9.65
N THR A 36 -12.91 9.48 8.96
CA THR A 36 -14.13 9.69 8.16
C THR A 36 -15.33 10.03 9.02
N LYS A 37 -15.46 9.42 10.21
CA LYS A 37 -16.54 9.76 11.15
C LYS A 37 -16.41 11.21 11.62
N ARG A 38 -15.19 11.64 11.94
CA ARG A 38 -14.89 13.02 12.38
C ARG A 38 -15.06 14.04 11.26
N TYR A 39 -14.70 13.69 10.04
CA TYR A 39 -15.01 14.50 8.87
C TYR A 39 -16.52 14.73 8.75
N ARG A 40 -17.31 13.66 8.82
CA ARG A 40 -18.77 13.72 8.70
C ARG A 40 -19.47 14.41 9.88
N SER A 41 -18.78 14.62 11.01
CA SER A 41 -19.26 15.43 12.13
C SER A 41 -18.79 16.88 12.10
N ASN A 42 -18.09 17.30 11.04
CA ASN A 42 -17.44 18.60 10.89
C ASN A 42 -16.34 18.87 11.93
N ASP A 43 -15.73 17.83 12.51
CA ASP A 43 -14.56 17.96 13.38
C ASP A 43 -13.26 18.15 12.58
N ILE A 44 -13.26 17.75 11.30
CA ILE A 44 -12.11 17.76 10.39
C ILE A 44 -12.58 18.21 9.02
N ASP A 45 -11.85 19.14 8.40
CA ASP A 45 -12.21 19.72 7.11
C ASP A 45 -11.68 18.92 5.90
N ILE A 46 -10.60 18.15 6.08
CA ILE A 46 -9.96 17.34 5.03
C ILE A 46 -9.39 16.06 5.66
N THR A 47 -9.64 14.90 5.04
CA THR A 47 -8.99 13.64 5.43
C THR A 47 -7.84 13.31 4.47
N GLU A 48 -6.83 12.58 4.96
CA GLU A 48 -5.76 12.07 4.07
C GLU A 48 -6.26 10.92 3.17
N SER A 49 -7.27 10.19 3.63
CA SER A 49 -7.90 9.08 2.90
C SER A 49 -9.29 8.75 3.48
N PHE A 50 -9.91 7.69 2.98
CA PHE A 50 -11.19 7.18 3.46
C PHE A 50 -11.23 5.64 3.35
N PRO A 51 -12.03 4.95 4.20
CA PRO A 51 -12.19 3.51 4.14
C PRO A 51 -12.67 3.06 2.77
N LYS A 52 -11.88 2.19 2.15
CA LYS A 52 -12.11 1.76 0.75
C LYS A 52 -13.47 1.08 0.55
N ASN A 53 -13.92 0.33 1.55
CA ASN A 53 -15.25 -0.30 1.56
C ASN A 53 -16.41 0.70 1.63
N MET A 54 -16.16 1.94 2.05
CA MET A 54 -17.18 3.00 2.10
C MET A 54 -17.24 3.83 0.81
N TYR A 55 -16.36 3.62 -0.16
CA TYR A 55 -16.26 4.47 -1.35
C TYR A 55 -17.59 4.68 -2.08
N ALA A 56 -18.32 3.60 -2.38
CA ALA A 56 -19.62 3.69 -3.06
C ALA A 56 -20.66 4.46 -2.23
N LEU A 57 -20.65 4.28 -0.90
CA LEU A 57 -21.51 5.01 0.01
C LEU A 57 -21.14 6.49 0.04
N LEU A 58 -19.86 6.81 0.31
CA LEU A 58 -19.37 8.19 0.41
C LEU A 58 -19.59 8.96 -0.89
N LYS A 59 -19.30 8.35 -2.04
CA LYS A 59 -19.55 8.97 -3.35
C LYS A 59 -21.03 9.31 -3.57
N LYS A 60 -21.94 8.51 -3.01
CA LYS A 60 -23.38 8.75 -3.07
C LYS A 60 -23.83 9.80 -2.05
N THR A 61 -23.28 9.79 -0.83
CA THR A 61 -23.76 10.63 0.28
C THR A 61 -23.06 11.98 0.39
N LEU A 62 -21.85 12.11 -0.18
CA LEU A 62 -21.01 13.30 -0.16
C LEU A 62 -20.57 13.66 -1.60
N PRO A 63 -21.52 13.93 -2.50
CA PRO A 63 -21.20 14.25 -3.90
C PRO A 63 -20.37 15.54 -3.97
N GLY A 64 -19.26 15.50 -4.71
CA GLY A 64 -18.35 16.65 -4.83
C GLY A 64 -17.29 16.76 -3.72
N GLU A 65 -17.30 15.86 -2.73
CA GLU A 65 -16.32 15.83 -1.64
C GLU A 65 -15.39 14.61 -1.71
N VAL A 66 -15.72 13.60 -2.53
CA VAL A 66 -14.90 12.39 -2.71
C VAL A 66 -14.01 12.50 -3.93
N TYR A 67 -12.69 12.60 -3.71
CA TYR A 67 -11.68 12.76 -4.76
C TYR A 67 -10.81 11.51 -4.89
N THR A 68 -10.61 11.03 -6.12
CA THR A 68 -9.73 9.90 -6.47
C THR A 68 -8.87 10.23 -7.71
N PRO A 69 -8.05 11.31 -7.66
CA PRO A 69 -7.22 11.69 -8.78
C PRO A 69 -6.09 10.68 -9.01
N ASP A 70 -5.55 10.66 -10.23
CA ASP A 70 -4.28 9.99 -10.49
C ASP A 70 -3.17 10.66 -9.64
N GLN A 71 -2.33 9.84 -8.99
CA GLN A 71 -1.26 10.32 -8.11
C GLN A 71 0.10 9.81 -8.58
N LEU A 72 1.15 10.60 -8.32
CA LEU A 72 2.54 10.21 -8.54
C LEU A 72 3.09 9.39 -7.37
N GLY A 73 2.42 8.27 -7.07
CA GLY A 73 2.79 7.36 -6.00
C GLY A 73 2.58 5.91 -6.40
N THR A 74 3.48 5.05 -5.93
CA THR A 74 3.41 3.60 -6.17
C THR A 74 3.38 2.88 -4.83
N TYR A 75 2.35 2.09 -4.58
CA TYR A 75 2.35 1.13 -3.46
C TYR A 75 3.12 -0.13 -3.86
N TYR A 76 4.11 -0.52 -3.07
CA TYR A 76 4.95 -1.68 -3.36
C TYR A 76 5.38 -2.40 -2.09
N TYR A 77 5.76 -3.68 -2.23
CA TYR A 77 6.50 -4.38 -1.19
C TYR A 77 7.99 -4.35 -1.49
N ALA A 78 8.76 -3.84 -0.54
CA ALA A 78 10.22 -3.92 -0.57
C ALA A 78 10.68 -5.27 0.00
N PHE A 79 11.67 -5.87 -0.66
CA PHE A 79 12.35 -7.05 -0.14
C PHE A 79 13.71 -6.67 0.42
N ASN A 80 14.08 -7.24 1.56
CA ASN A 80 15.48 -7.19 2.00
C ASN A 80 16.33 -8.06 1.07
N THR A 81 17.12 -7.42 0.22
CA THR A 81 17.94 -8.09 -0.81
C THR A 81 19.28 -8.62 -0.29
N GLN A 82 19.64 -8.31 0.95
CA GLN A 82 20.94 -8.64 1.53
C GLN A 82 20.89 -9.84 2.48
N LYS A 83 19.69 -10.25 2.92
CA LYS A 83 19.53 -11.29 3.95
C LYS A 83 18.34 -12.20 3.69
N GLY A 84 18.50 -13.45 4.13
CA GLY A 84 17.44 -14.45 4.17
C GLY A 84 17.00 -14.91 2.78
N PRO A 85 15.82 -15.56 2.68
CA PRO A 85 15.34 -16.10 1.41
C PRO A 85 15.23 -15.06 0.28
N THR A 86 14.93 -13.81 0.63
CA THR A 86 14.73 -12.72 -0.34
C THR A 86 16.05 -12.14 -0.88
N ALA A 87 17.21 -12.59 -0.39
CA ALA A 87 18.49 -12.33 -1.05
C ALA A 87 18.57 -13.00 -2.43
N ASP A 88 17.90 -14.15 -2.61
CA ASP A 88 17.80 -14.83 -3.90
C ASP A 88 16.80 -14.13 -4.82
N VAL A 89 17.26 -13.74 -6.02
CA VAL A 89 16.43 -13.07 -7.04
C VAL A 89 15.25 -13.94 -7.50
N ARG A 90 15.41 -15.26 -7.51
CA ARG A 90 14.35 -16.21 -7.91
C ARG A 90 13.19 -16.17 -6.93
N VAL A 91 13.49 -16.07 -5.64
CA VAL A 91 12.49 -15.91 -4.57
C VAL A 91 11.76 -14.59 -4.74
N ARG A 92 12.47 -13.48 -4.96
CA ARG A 92 11.83 -12.15 -5.18
C ARG A 92 10.94 -12.12 -6.41
N LYS A 93 11.40 -12.69 -7.53
CA LYS A 93 10.60 -12.80 -8.76
C LYS A 93 9.35 -13.62 -8.53
N ALA A 94 9.46 -14.79 -7.89
CA ALA A 94 8.32 -15.63 -7.59
C ALA A 94 7.28 -14.91 -6.72
N LEU A 95 7.70 -14.25 -5.64
CA LEU A 95 6.80 -13.50 -4.77
C LEU A 95 6.10 -12.35 -5.50
N SER A 96 6.81 -11.63 -6.39
CA SER A 96 6.25 -10.53 -7.18
C SER A 96 5.28 -11.01 -8.26
N TRP A 97 5.57 -12.13 -8.92
CA TRP A 97 4.75 -12.68 -10.00
C TRP A 97 3.48 -13.34 -9.47
N SER A 98 3.50 -13.90 -8.26
CA SER A 98 2.33 -14.50 -7.61
C SER A 98 1.34 -13.50 -7.00
N ILE A 99 1.62 -12.19 -7.06
CA ILE A 99 0.66 -11.16 -6.64
C ILE A 99 -0.25 -10.83 -7.81
N ASP A 100 -1.54 -11.13 -7.66
CA ASP A 100 -2.58 -10.68 -8.59
C ASP A 100 -2.92 -9.21 -8.34
N ARG A 101 -2.22 -8.35 -9.08
CA ARG A 101 -2.34 -6.89 -8.96
C ARG A 101 -3.73 -6.39 -9.37
N LYS A 102 -4.41 -7.07 -10.29
CA LYS A 102 -5.78 -6.71 -10.71
C LYS A 102 -6.75 -6.97 -9.57
N VAL A 103 -6.66 -8.14 -8.94
CA VAL A 103 -7.48 -8.46 -7.75
C VAL A 103 -7.22 -7.48 -6.62
N ILE A 104 -5.96 -7.11 -6.34
CA ILE A 104 -5.66 -6.09 -5.33
C ILE A 104 -6.34 -4.75 -5.67
N ALA A 105 -6.13 -4.24 -6.87
CA ALA A 105 -6.65 -2.93 -7.28
C ALA A 105 -8.19 -2.89 -7.36
N GLU A 106 -8.81 -3.89 -7.99
CA GLU A 106 -10.23 -3.85 -8.35
C GLU A 106 -11.15 -4.45 -7.29
N LYS A 107 -10.68 -5.42 -6.51
CA LYS A 107 -11.52 -6.19 -5.57
C LYS A 107 -11.15 -5.94 -4.12
N VAL A 108 -9.86 -5.85 -3.80
CA VAL A 108 -9.42 -5.59 -2.43
C VAL A 108 -9.55 -4.11 -2.10
N LEU A 109 -9.10 -3.22 -2.99
CA LEU A 109 -9.25 -1.77 -2.83
C LEU A 109 -10.57 -1.30 -3.46
N GLY A 110 -10.72 -1.42 -4.78
CA GLY A 110 -11.98 -1.13 -5.48
C GLY A 110 -12.32 0.36 -5.54
N THR A 111 -11.32 1.24 -5.44
CA THR A 111 -11.53 2.70 -5.31
C THR A 111 -10.87 3.53 -6.40
N GLY A 112 -10.48 2.90 -7.52
CA GLY A 112 -9.91 3.59 -8.69
C GLY A 112 -8.40 3.41 -8.84
N GLU A 113 -7.74 2.71 -7.92
CA GLU A 113 -6.34 2.34 -8.05
C GLU A 113 -6.12 1.49 -9.32
N LYS A 114 -4.96 1.70 -9.95
CA LYS A 114 -4.54 0.96 -11.14
C LYS A 114 -3.46 -0.07 -10.76
N PRO A 115 -3.49 -1.29 -11.33
CA PRO A 115 -2.40 -2.25 -11.16
C PRO A 115 -1.05 -1.64 -11.55
N ALA A 116 -0.07 -1.68 -10.64
CA ALA A 116 1.28 -1.16 -10.89
C ALA A 116 2.21 -2.21 -11.48
N TRP A 117 2.71 -1.95 -12.68
CA TRP A 117 3.63 -2.85 -13.40
C TRP A 117 5.08 -2.34 -13.40
N HIS A 118 5.24 -1.04 -13.19
CA HIS A 118 6.52 -0.34 -13.07
C HIS A 118 6.62 0.31 -11.69
N PHE A 119 7.85 0.68 -11.30
CA PHE A 119 8.04 1.44 -10.07
C PHE A 119 7.64 2.91 -10.25
N THR A 120 8.04 3.52 -11.37
CA THR A 120 7.59 4.86 -11.77
C THR A 120 6.14 4.79 -12.23
N PRO A 121 5.23 5.64 -11.72
CA PRO A 121 3.85 5.69 -12.19
C PRO A 121 3.77 6.03 -13.68
N ASP A 122 2.89 5.34 -14.42
CA ASP A 122 2.72 5.51 -15.87
C ASP A 122 2.27 6.94 -16.26
N VAL A 123 1.67 7.67 -15.33
CA VAL A 123 1.24 9.07 -15.51
C VAL A 123 2.36 10.10 -15.31
N THR A 124 3.57 9.65 -14.96
CA THR A 124 4.73 10.54 -14.80
C THR A 124 5.04 11.25 -16.12
N ALA A 125 5.13 12.58 -16.08
CA ALA A 125 5.40 13.39 -17.27
C ALA A 125 6.65 12.90 -18.02
N GLY A 126 6.51 12.62 -19.32
CA GLY A 126 7.59 12.14 -20.17
C GLY A 126 7.95 10.65 -20.02
N PHE A 127 7.29 9.91 -19.13
CA PHE A 127 7.55 8.48 -18.95
C PHE A 127 6.76 7.64 -19.97
N LYS A 128 7.47 6.85 -20.78
CA LYS A 128 6.89 5.95 -21.81
C LYS A 128 7.44 4.53 -21.62
N PRO A 129 6.93 3.76 -20.63
CA PRO A 129 7.48 2.46 -20.33
C PRO A 129 7.12 1.40 -21.38
N LEU A 130 7.99 0.39 -21.54
CA LEU A 130 7.65 -0.82 -22.27
C LEU A 130 6.85 -1.79 -21.37
N PRO A 131 5.95 -2.60 -21.95
CA PRO A 131 5.21 -3.61 -21.18
C PRO A 131 6.17 -4.57 -20.46
N THR A 132 5.96 -4.76 -19.16
CA THR A 132 6.75 -5.70 -18.36
C THR A 132 6.40 -7.15 -18.67
N PHE A 133 7.27 -8.07 -18.27
CA PHE A 133 6.98 -9.50 -18.28
C PHE A 133 5.61 -9.83 -17.65
N MET A 134 5.29 -9.22 -16.51
CA MET A 134 4.03 -9.49 -15.80
C MET A 134 2.80 -8.99 -16.56
N GLN A 135 2.93 -7.95 -17.38
CA GLN A 135 1.84 -7.45 -18.22
C GLN A 135 1.57 -8.34 -19.44
N GLN A 136 2.58 -9.09 -19.89
CA GLN A 136 2.52 -9.94 -21.08
C GLN A 136 1.98 -11.34 -20.80
N HIS A 137 1.75 -11.70 -19.54
CA HIS A 137 1.31 -13.01 -19.11
C HIS A 137 0.05 -12.93 -18.25
N ASP A 138 -0.83 -13.93 -18.37
CA ASP A 138 -1.93 -14.10 -17.42
C ASP A 138 -1.43 -14.59 -16.05
N GLN A 139 -2.28 -14.45 -15.02
CA GLN A 139 -1.91 -14.78 -13.65
C GLN A 139 -1.61 -16.27 -13.45
N ASN A 140 -2.25 -17.18 -14.19
CA ASN A 140 -2.00 -18.61 -14.06
C ASN A 140 -0.61 -18.97 -14.58
N SER A 141 -0.20 -18.40 -15.71
CA SER A 141 1.15 -18.53 -16.26
C SER A 141 2.20 -17.96 -15.30
N LEU A 142 1.96 -16.76 -14.74
CA LEU A 142 2.85 -16.16 -13.75
C LEU A 142 3.00 -17.05 -12.50
N ASN A 143 1.91 -17.62 -12.02
CA ASN A 143 1.92 -18.53 -10.86
C ASN A 143 2.68 -19.83 -11.16
N ALA A 144 2.52 -20.40 -12.35
CA ALA A 144 3.27 -21.58 -12.78
C ALA A 144 4.78 -21.30 -12.84
N GLN A 145 5.18 -20.12 -13.32
CA GLN A 145 6.58 -19.73 -13.38
C GLN A 145 7.17 -19.40 -12.00
N ALA A 146 6.41 -18.72 -11.14
CA ALA A 146 6.80 -18.45 -9.76
C ALA A 146 7.06 -19.75 -8.98
N LYS A 147 6.22 -20.77 -9.19
CA LYS A 147 6.42 -22.12 -8.65
C LYS A 147 7.76 -22.73 -9.07
N SER A 148 8.10 -22.66 -10.36
CA SER A 148 9.36 -23.18 -10.88
C SER A 148 10.56 -22.44 -10.30
N LEU A 149 10.46 -21.11 -10.16
CA LEU A 149 11.51 -20.29 -9.53
C LEU A 149 11.74 -20.66 -8.05
N LEU A 150 10.68 -20.89 -7.28
CA LEU A 150 10.79 -21.32 -5.88
C LEU A 150 11.40 -22.73 -5.76
N ALA A 151 10.99 -23.66 -6.62
CA ALA A 151 11.56 -25.00 -6.67
C ALA A 151 13.06 -24.95 -7.00
N ALA A 152 13.46 -24.16 -7.99
CA ALA A 152 14.87 -23.95 -8.34
C ALA A 152 15.66 -23.28 -7.20
N ALA A 153 15.01 -22.45 -6.37
CA ALA A 153 15.58 -21.87 -5.16
C ALA A 153 15.59 -22.83 -3.95
N GLY A 154 15.16 -24.08 -4.13
CA GLY A 154 15.18 -25.11 -3.08
C GLY A 154 13.99 -25.06 -2.12
N TYR A 155 12.89 -24.40 -2.50
CA TYR A 155 11.64 -24.39 -1.74
C TYR A 155 10.60 -25.34 -2.33
N GLY A 156 9.91 -26.09 -1.46
CA GLY A 156 9.00 -27.15 -1.86
C GLY A 156 8.09 -27.59 -0.71
N PRO A 157 7.25 -28.62 -0.89
CA PRO A 157 6.34 -29.08 0.16
C PRO A 157 7.09 -29.51 1.45
N GLY A 158 8.27 -30.12 1.32
CA GLY A 158 9.13 -30.49 2.47
C GLY A 158 10.00 -29.35 3.02
N LYS A 159 10.06 -28.20 2.34
CA LYS A 159 10.84 -27.03 2.76
C LYS A 159 10.07 -25.76 2.34
N PRO A 160 8.98 -25.41 3.05
CA PRO A 160 8.16 -24.26 2.68
C PRO A 160 8.94 -22.96 2.88
N LEU A 161 8.69 -21.99 2.00
CA LEU A 161 9.21 -20.63 2.18
C LEU A 161 8.49 -19.97 3.36
N LYS A 162 9.25 -19.50 4.36
CA LYS A 162 8.75 -18.79 5.53
C LYS A 162 9.26 -17.35 5.50
N LEU A 163 8.33 -16.39 5.53
CA LEU A 163 8.62 -14.95 5.52
C LEU A 163 7.69 -14.22 6.50
N LYS A 164 8.16 -13.07 6.97
CA LYS A 164 7.34 -12.09 7.70
C LYS A 164 7.05 -10.91 6.78
N LEU A 165 5.78 -10.53 6.68
CA LEU A 165 5.34 -9.34 5.96
C LEU A 165 5.08 -8.24 6.99
N LEU A 166 5.92 -7.20 6.97
CA LEU A 166 5.79 -6.04 7.86
C LEU A 166 5.00 -4.94 7.17
N TYR A 167 4.11 -4.28 7.93
CA TYR A 167 3.36 -3.10 7.50
C TYR A 167 3.13 -2.20 8.72
N ASN A 168 3.00 -0.89 8.51
CA ASN A 168 2.61 0.06 9.55
C ASN A 168 1.10 -0.05 9.85
N THR A 169 0.69 0.28 11.08
CA THR A 169 -0.71 0.20 11.52
C THR A 169 -1.62 1.04 10.63
N SER A 170 -2.47 0.36 9.84
CA SER A 170 -3.44 0.94 8.91
C SER A 170 -4.44 -0.14 8.49
N GLU A 171 -5.72 0.18 8.47
CA GLU A 171 -6.78 -0.72 7.99
C GLU A 171 -6.54 -1.15 6.53
N SER A 172 -6.18 -0.20 5.66
CA SER A 172 -5.87 -0.46 4.25
C SER A 172 -4.65 -1.37 4.08
N HIS A 173 -3.56 -1.11 4.80
CA HIS A 173 -2.36 -1.95 4.71
C HIS A 173 -2.60 -3.36 5.25
N GLN A 174 -3.33 -3.50 6.36
CA GLN A 174 -3.72 -4.80 6.89
C GLN A 174 -4.53 -5.61 5.87
N LYS A 175 -5.50 -4.97 5.20
CA LYS A 175 -6.32 -5.62 4.18
C LYS A 175 -5.47 -6.09 2.98
N ILE A 176 -4.56 -5.25 2.49
CA ILE A 176 -3.62 -5.62 1.41
C ILE A 176 -2.69 -6.76 1.86
N ALA A 177 -2.16 -6.69 3.08
CA ALA A 177 -1.25 -7.71 3.63
C ALA A 177 -1.93 -9.07 3.76
N ILE A 178 -3.17 -9.12 4.27
CA ILE A 178 -3.97 -10.36 4.35
C ILE A 178 -4.23 -10.92 2.94
N ALA A 179 -4.60 -10.07 1.99
CA ALA A 179 -4.86 -10.50 0.61
C ALA A 179 -3.60 -11.09 -0.04
N VAL A 180 -2.46 -10.41 0.09
CA VAL A 180 -1.18 -10.88 -0.48
C VAL A 180 -0.66 -12.13 0.23
N ALA A 181 -0.79 -12.22 1.55
CA ALA A 181 -0.45 -13.45 2.29
C ALA A 181 -1.32 -14.63 1.82
N SER A 182 -2.61 -14.40 1.56
CA SER A 182 -3.53 -15.39 0.99
C SER A 182 -3.14 -15.80 -0.43
N MET A 183 -2.76 -14.85 -1.29
CA MET A 183 -2.26 -15.12 -2.64
C MET A 183 -1.01 -16.00 -2.61
N TRP A 184 -0.04 -15.66 -1.75
CA TRP A 184 1.16 -16.49 -1.58
C TRP A 184 0.84 -17.88 -1.01
N LYS A 185 -0.11 -18.00 -0.08
CA LYS A 185 -0.48 -19.29 0.53
C LYS A 185 -1.27 -20.21 -0.41
N LYS A 186 -2.13 -19.65 -1.27
CA LYS A 186 -2.91 -20.42 -2.26
C LYS A 186 -2.02 -21.17 -3.24
N GLU A 187 -0.79 -20.69 -3.44
CA GLU A 187 0.23 -21.48 -4.11
C GLU A 187 0.86 -22.48 -3.13
N PRO A 188 0.74 -23.82 -3.34
CA PRO A 188 0.89 -24.85 -2.30
C PRO A 188 2.27 -25.00 -1.60
N ARG A 189 3.15 -23.99 -1.62
CA ARG A 189 4.54 -24.06 -1.16
C ARG A 189 5.05 -22.81 -0.40
N CYS A 190 4.24 -21.78 -0.19
CA CYS A 190 4.62 -20.58 0.59
C CYS A 190 3.79 -20.45 1.88
N GLY A 191 4.39 -20.76 3.02
CA GLY A 191 3.80 -20.48 4.33
C GLY A 191 4.17 -19.08 4.80
N CYS A 192 3.42 -18.07 4.36
CA CYS A 192 3.59 -16.70 4.83
C CYS A 192 2.53 -16.40 5.91
N HIS A 193 2.98 -15.98 7.10
CA HIS A 193 2.10 -15.46 8.13
C HIS A 193 2.18 -13.92 8.09
N ALA A 194 1.03 -13.26 8.03
CA ALA A 194 0.97 -11.83 8.31
C ALA A 194 1.34 -11.65 9.79
N GLY A 195 2.39 -10.90 10.08
CA GLY A 195 2.73 -10.55 11.46
C GLY A 195 1.77 -9.46 11.93
N GLU A 196 1.28 -9.56 13.16
CA GLU A 196 0.64 -8.44 13.84
C GLU A 196 1.62 -7.26 13.94
N PRO A 197 1.14 -6.00 14.01
CA PRO A 197 2.00 -4.85 14.24
C PRO A 197 2.69 -5.00 15.60
N GLY A 198 3.95 -5.41 15.57
CA GLY A 198 4.79 -5.48 16.75
C GLY A 198 5.09 -4.07 17.24
N VAL A 199 4.41 -3.65 18.31
CA VAL A 199 4.92 -2.63 19.23
C VAL A 199 6.00 -3.33 20.07
N GLU A 200 7.17 -3.50 19.48
CA GLU A 200 8.36 -3.86 20.22
C GLU A 200 9.46 -2.91 19.78
N ASN A 201 9.76 -1.97 20.68
CA ASN A 201 10.91 -1.07 20.62
C ASN A 201 12.12 -1.79 20.05
N LEU A 202 12.72 -1.25 18.98
CA LEU A 202 14.15 -1.23 18.70
C LEU A 202 14.34 -0.54 17.34
N TYR A 203 14.58 0.77 17.36
CA TYR A 203 15.74 1.44 16.77
C TYR A 203 15.55 2.95 16.94
N ARG A 204 16.00 3.46 18.08
CA ARG A 204 16.70 4.75 18.11
C ARG A 204 17.89 4.58 17.16
N GLN A 205 17.83 5.21 16.00
CA GLN A 205 19.04 5.63 15.30
C GLN A 205 19.47 6.96 15.95
N PRO A 206 20.78 7.25 16.05
CA PRO A 206 21.29 8.40 16.80
C PRO A 206 20.68 9.74 16.36
#